data_AF-A0A3R7YE65-F1
#
_entry.id   AF-A0A3R7YE65-F1
#
_cell.length_a   1.000
_cell.length_b   1.000
_cell.length_c   1.000
_cell.angle_alpha   90.00
_cell.angle_beta   90.00
_cell.angle_gamma   90.00
#
_symmetry.space_group_name_H-M   'P 1'
#
loop_
_entity.id
_entity.type
_entity.pdbx_description
1 polymer ?
#
loop_
_entity_poly.entity_id
_entity_poly.type
_entity_poly.pdbx_seq_one_letter_code
_entity_poly.pdbx_strand_id
1 'polypeptide(L)'
;MEDSGLKVFDEAGRKSTPSLEVLLTRTMLDLAQEDHDLLHLSNEDAASLAPLVQPHQVHAAWLDVRMRDLSAMFPETAGALLHESNAPLLLDLSRGSAIEWFPAWLEANGLNVDEVSHAATALNRGCGAGELSPGRRWTWSEASGEDHLLLRRVRPAPEGTLLAAALDGDGDRCLLLVAEADGPAVVDGDAMALRLLEAAATDRTWTVAASIESDLALSSRAAAMPHVCEVMETAVGDRWLSVALALASTLPLPAVVGVEDSGHLVLPSRDREGWSLVGDGAASLVAVLLAGLGRKGAVRQAGGWKRRTSIAPSDRSRWTGGGPLAEAVLTAVQATLPEAMDVRSGGLEAEPNLLLVQGRLGEARFSLGVRNSGTQAKTSLSARTDDPALAPRLEALLDAVDATLRPALTPS
;
A
#
# COMPACT_ATOMS: atom_id res chain seq x y z
N MET A 1 11.78 -16.66 -15.21
CA MET A 1 10.64 -15.98 -15.84
C MET A 1 10.89 -14.51 -15.62
N GLU A 2 10.95 -13.72 -16.69
CA GLU A 2 10.99 -12.26 -16.60
C GLU A 2 9.56 -11.81 -16.84
N ASP A 3 8.90 -11.34 -15.78
CA ASP A 3 7.51 -10.92 -15.86
C ASP A 3 7.46 -9.43 -16.24
N SER A 4 6.64 -9.09 -17.23
CA SER A 4 6.35 -7.71 -17.61
C SER A 4 4.84 -7.46 -17.55
N GLY A 5 4.42 -6.25 -17.17
CA GLY A 5 3.01 -5.88 -17.07
C GLY A 5 2.71 -4.57 -17.79
N LEU A 6 1.46 -4.42 -18.24
CA LEU A 6 0.90 -3.17 -18.77
C LEU A 6 -0.17 -2.68 -17.81
N LYS A 7 -0.06 -1.42 -17.38
CA LYS A 7 -1.12 -0.71 -16.63
C LYS A 7 -1.68 0.38 -17.55
N VAL A 8 -3.01 0.53 -17.57
CA VAL A 8 -3.70 1.57 -18.33
C VAL A 8 -4.29 2.58 -17.36
N PHE A 9 -4.12 3.86 -17.67
CA PHE A 9 -4.61 4.97 -16.88
C PHE A 9 -5.62 5.79 -17.69
N ASP A 10 -6.62 6.36 -17.01
CA ASP A 10 -7.57 7.29 -17.60
C ASP A 10 -6.98 8.70 -17.74
N GLU A 11 -7.75 9.63 -18.28
CA GLU A 11 -7.34 11.03 -18.49
C GLU A 11 -6.98 11.77 -17.20
N ALA A 12 -7.52 11.33 -16.06
CA ALA A 12 -7.24 11.88 -14.73
C ALA A 12 -6.05 11.17 -14.04
N GLY A 13 -5.34 10.29 -14.75
CA GLY A 13 -4.22 9.52 -14.24
C GLY A 13 -4.62 8.40 -13.29
N ARG A 14 -5.91 8.03 -13.20
CA ARG A 14 -6.37 6.92 -12.37
C ARG A 14 -6.28 5.61 -13.14
N LYS A 15 -5.99 4.53 -12.44
CA LYS A 15 -5.95 3.19 -13.04
C LYS A 15 -7.32 2.80 -13.62
N SER A 16 -7.30 2.12 -14.78
CA SER A 16 -8.48 1.66 -15.50
C SER A 16 -9.49 0.91 -14.64
N THR A 17 -10.79 1.02 -14.94
CA THR A 17 -11.85 0.26 -14.26
C THR A 17 -11.95 -1.18 -14.79
N PRO A 18 -12.57 -2.12 -14.05
CA PRO A 18 -12.76 -3.49 -14.54
C PRO A 18 -13.56 -3.56 -15.84
N SER A 19 -14.54 -2.65 -16.01
CA SER A 19 -15.33 -2.56 -17.24
C SER A 19 -14.48 -2.14 -18.44
N LEU A 20 -13.57 -1.18 -18.25
CA LEU A 20 -12.62 -0.76 -19.28
C LEU A 20 -11.60 -1.87 -19.58
N GLU A 21 -11.09 -2.54 -18.55
CA GLU A 21 -10.15 -3.67 -18.70
C GLU A 21 -10.77 -4.83 -19.49
N VAL A 22 -12.03 -5.17 -19.21
CA VAL A 22 -12.78 -6.20 -19.97
C VAL A 22 -13.00 -5.76 -21.41
N LEU A 23 -13.33 -4.49 -21.64
CA LEU A 23 -13.48 -3.94 -22.99
C LEU A 23 -12.15 -4.03 -23.75
N LEU A 24 -11.05 -3.52 -23.17
CA LEU A 24 -9.72 -3.56 -23.77
C LEU A 24 -9.28 -5.00 -24.04
N THR A 25 -9.50 -5.92 -23.11
CA THR A 25 -9.15 -7.34 -23.28
C THR A 25 -9.93 -7.95 -24.45
N ARG A 26 -11.24 -7.70 -24.55
CA ARG A 26 -12.05 -8.18 -25.68
C ARG A 26 -11.56 -7.61 -27.00
N THR A 27 -11.37 -6.29 -27.07
CA THR A 27 -10.86 -5.62 -28.27
C THR A 27 -9.47 -6.16 -28.67
N MET A 28 -8.56 -6.38 -27.72
CA MET A 28 -7.24 -6.95 -28.00
C MET A 28 -7.34 -8.39 -28.53
N LEU A 29 -8.25 -9.20 -27.98
CA LEU A 29 -8.46 -10.57 -28.45
C LEU A 29 -9.10 -10.61 -29.84
N ASP A 30 -10.05 -9.73 -30.12
CA ASP A 30 -10.68 -9.60 -31.43
C ASP A 30 -9.64 -9.18 -32.48
N LEU A 31 -8.86 -8.13 -32.19
CA LEU A 31 -7.75 -7.67 -33.06
C LEU A 31 -6.66 -8.72 -33.28
N ALA A 32 -6.39 -9.57 -32.28
CA ALA A 32 -5.40 -10.64 -32.41
C ALA A 32 -5.91 -11.83 -33.23
N GLN A 33 -7.23 -11.97 -33.40
CA GLN A 33 -7.86 -12.99 -34.24
C GLN A 33 -8.04 -12.53 -35.70
N GLU A 34 -8.07 -11.22 -35.93
CA GLU A 34 -8.03 -10.65 -37.28
C GLU A 34 -6.63 -10.83 -37.87
N ASP A 35 -6.55 -11.38 -39.10
CA ASP A 35 -5.32 -11.42 -39.90
C ASP A 35 -5.01 -9.99 -40.37
N HIS A 36 -4.49 -9.19 -39.47
CA HIS A 36 -3.97 -7.88 -39.80
C HIS A 36 -2.54 -8.04 -40.33
N ASP A 37 -2.35 -7.72 -41.61
CA ASP A 37 -1.04 -7.39 -42.17
C ASP A 37 -0.54 -6.08 -41.52
N LEU A 38 -0.07 -6.16 -40.27
CA LEU A 38 0.66 -5.07 -39.59
C LEU A 38 2.02 -4.79 -40.26
N LEU A 39 2.34 -5.51 -41.33
CA LEU A 39 3.51 -5.35 -42.20
C LEU A 39 3.59 -3.99 -42.93
N HIS A 40 2.57 -3.13 -42.81
CA HIS A 40 2.55 -1.79 -43.40
C HIS A 40 2.82 -0.65 -42.41
N LEU A 41 3.01 -0.93 -41.11
CA LEU A 41 3.64 0.04 -40.20
C LEU A 41 5.13 0.07 -40.53
N SER A 42 5.47 0.77 -41.60
CA SER A 42 6.87 1.04 -41.93
C SER A 42 7.50 1.77 -40.74
N ASN A 43 8.71 1.37 -40.36
CA ASN A 43 9.53 2.10 -39.38
C ASN A 43 9.78 3.57 -39.78
N GLU A 44 9.34 4.00 -40.97
CA GLU A 44 9.44 5.37 -41.46
C GLU A 44 8.37 6.30 -40.83
N ASP A 45 7.19 5.79 -40.44
CA ASP A 45 6.19 6.57 -39.67
C ASP A 45 6.51 6.62 -38.17
N ALA A 46 7.36 5.71 -37.68
CA ALA A 46 8.01 5.79 -36.37
C ALA A 46 9.21 6.77 -36.40
N ALA A 47 9.16 7.78 -37.28
CA ALA A 47 10.13 8.85 -37.35
C ALA A 47 10.30 9.48 -35.97
N SER A 48 11.42 9.14 -35.32
CA SER A 48 12.04 9.91 -34.25
C SER A 48 11.04 10.54 -33.26
N LEU A 49 10.33 9.70 -32.50
CA LEU A 49 9.95 10.08 -31.14
C LEU A 49 11.23 10.08 -30.26
N ALA A 50 12.24 10.86 -30.68
CA ALA A 50 13.26 11.30 -29.75
C ALA A 50 12.51 11.97 -28.59
N PRO A 51 12.85 11.72 -27.32
CA PRO A 51 12.07 12.26 -26.23
C PRO A 51 12.15 13.78 -26.29
N LEU A 52 11.08 14.42 -26.78
CA LEU A 52 10.81 15.85 -26.54
C LEU A 52 10.65 16.12 -25.04
N VAL A 53 10.55 15.06 -24.23
CA VAL A 53 10.35 15.05 -22.80
C VAL A 53 11.56 14.39 -22.14
N GLN A 54 12.17 15.05 -21.16
CA GLN A 54 13.19 14.46 -20.29
C GLN A 54 12.48 13.97 -19.02
N PRO A 55 12.11 12.67 -18.90
CA PRO A 55 11.19 12.22 -17.85
C PRO A 55 11.70 12.52 -16.45
N HIS A 56 13.01 12.37 -16.21
CA HIS A 56 13.65 12.67 -14.93
C HIS A 56 13.47 14.13 -14.52
N GLN A 57 13.59 15.07 -15.47
CA GLN A 57 13.37 16.50 -15.20
C GLN A 57 11.90 16.79 -14.94
N VAL A 58 10.99 16.10 -15.65
CA VAL A 58 9.54 16.24 -15.44
C VAL A 58 9.14 15.74 -14.05
N HIS A 59 9.61 14.55 -13.65
CA HIS A 59 9.32 13.98 -12.33
C HIS A 59 9.87 14.87 -11.20
N ALA A 60 11.12 15.34 -11.32
CA ALA A 60 11.71 16.25 -10.33
C ALA A 60 10.91 17.57 -10.21
N ALA A 61 10.61 18.21 -11.34
CA ALA A 61 9.85 19.47 -11.34
C ALA A 61 8.42 19.30 -10.80
N TRP A 62 7.80 18.16 -11.08
CA TRP A 62 6.48 17.83 -10.54
C TRP A 62 6.54 17.55 -9.03
N LEU A 63 7.58 16.88 -8.54
CA LEU A 63 7.79 16.68 -7.11
C LEU A 63 8.07 18.00 -6.37
N ASP A 64 8.75 18.98 -6.98
CA ASP A 64 8.91 20.33 -6.41
C ASP A 64 7.56 21.04 -6.21
N VAL A 65 6.63 20.89 -7.16
CA VAL A 65 5.27 21.42 -7.02
C VAL A 65 4.55 20.69 -5.90
N ARG A 66 4.61 19.35 -5.90
CA ARG A 66 3.93 18.51 -4.92
C ARG A 66 4.45 18.73 -3.50
N MET A 67 5.77 18.86 -3.31
CA MET A 67 6.38 19.16 -2.00
C MET A 67 5.86 20.48 -1.41
N ARG A 68 5.63 21.51 -2.23
CA ARG A 68 5.03 22.77 -1.76
C ARG A 68 3.61 22.59 -1.26
N ASP A 69 2.80 21.82 -1.98
CA ASP A 69 1.43 21.50 -1.55
C ASP A 69 1.43 20.64 -0.27
N LEU A 70 2.29 19.62 -0.22
CA LEU A 70 2.45 18.75 0.96
C LEU A 70 2.96 19.51 2.18
N SER A 71 3.82 20.52 2.01
CA SER A 71 4.29 21.36 3.12
C SER A 71 3.16 22.16 3.78
N ALA A 72 2.14 22.55 3.00
CA ALA A 72 0.94 23.17 3.54
C ALA A 72 0.00 22.16 4.22
N MET A 73 0.03 20.90 3.78
CA MET A 73 -0.72 19.80 4.40
C MET A 73 -0.09 19.31 5.71
N PHE A 74 1.24 19.34 5.82
CA PHE A 74 2.01 18.83 6.95
C PHE A 74 2.94 19.92 7.51
N PRO A 75 2.41 20.87 8.28
CA PRO A 75 3.14 22.08 8.69
C PRO A 75 4.20 21.84 9.78
N GLU A 76 4.25 20.66 10.41
CA GLU A 76 5.08 20.38 11.59
C GLU A 76 6.59 20.65 11.41
N THR A 77 7.09 20.54 10.19
CA THR A 77 8.51 20.73 9.84
C THR A 77 8.79 22.07 9.16
N ALA A 78 7.78 22.93 9.01
CA ALA A 78 7.87 24.18 8.25
C ALA A 78 8.44 23.99 6.82
N GLY A 79 8.15 22.85 6.19
CA GLY A 79 8.57 22.53 4.83
C GLY A 79 9.96 21.89 4.71
N ALA A 80 10.64 21.61 5.82
CA ALA A 80 11.95 20.95 5.80
C ALA A 80 11.81 19.41 5.78
N LEU A 81 12.61 18.75 4.93
CA LEU A 81 12.76 17.29 5.00
C LEU A 81 13.67 16.95 6.18
N LEU A 82 13.14 16.29 7.21
CA LEU A 82 13.91 15.95 8.42
C LEU A 82 14.41 14.51 8.38
N HIS A 83 15.69 14.31 8.68
CA HIS A 83 16.28 13.00 8.99
C HIS A 83 17.31 13.15 10.11
N GLU A 84 16.93 12.81 11.34
CA GLU A 84 17.76 12.97 12.54
C GLU A 84 18.71 11.78 12.72
N SER A 85 19.71 11.70 11.85
CA SER A 85 20.76 10.68 11.88
C SER A 85 22.10 11.26 11.45
N ASN A 86 23.19 10.73 12.01
CA ASN A 86 24.55 11.02 11.54
C ASN A 86 24.92 10.16 10.31
N ALA A 87 24.20 9.07 10.08
CA ALA A 87 24.35 8.22 8.91
C ALA A 87 23.39 8.67 7.80
N PRO A 88 23.74 8.47 6.52
CA PRO A 88 22.83 8.75 5.42
C PRO A 88 21.55 7.90 5.54
N LEU A 89 20.43 8.44 5.04
CA LEU A 89 19.22 7.66 4.80
C LEU A 89 19.49 6.71 3.64
N LEU A 90 19.43 5.40 3.90
CA LEU A 90 19.62 4.42 2.84
C LEU A 90 18.40 4.40 1.91
N LEU A 91 18.63 4.41 0.60
CA LEU A 91 17.58 4.30 -0.40
C LEU A 91 17.72 2.98 -1.16
N ASP A 92 16.62 2.26 -1.29
CA ASP A 92 16.51 1.14 -2.21
C ASP A 92 15.45 1.46 -3.25
N LEU A 93 15.89 1.91 -4.42
CA LEU A 93 14.99 2.31 -5.51
C LEU A 93 14.71 1.16 -6.49
N SER A 94 14.96 -0.08 -6.07
CA SER A 94 14.67 -1.32 -6.79
C SER A 94 15.26 -1.42 -8.21
N ARG A 95 16.30 -0.64 -8.51
CA ARG A 95 16.77 -0.41 -9.89
C ARG A 95 15.64 0.01 -10.84
N GLY A 96 14.65 0.70 -10.28
CA GLY A 96 13.39 1.09 -10.90
C GLY A 96 13.38 2.51 -11.45
N SER A 97 12.17 3.03 -11.65
CA SER A 97 11.91 4.33 -12.30
C SER A 97 12.53 5.53 -11.57
N ALA A 98 12.74 5.44 -10.26
CA ALA A 98 13.24 6.54 -9.43
C ALA A 98 14.77 6.64 -9.34
N ILE A 99 15.51 5.60 -9.75
CA ILE A 99 16.91 5.41 -9.37
C ILE A 99 17.84 6.52 -9.87
N GLU A 100 17.60 7.08 -11.07
CA GLU A 100 18.52 8.04 -11.69
C GLU A 100 18.29 9.50 -11.25
N TRP A 101 17.16 9.83 -10.64
CA TRP A 101 16.79 11.23 -10.38
C TRP A 101 16.48 11.53 -8.92
N PHE A 102 15.87 10.58 -8.20
CA PHE A 102 15.35 10.85 -6.87
C PHE A 102 16.43 11.05 -5.79
N PRO A 103 17.55 10.29 -5.77
CA PRO A 103 18.63 10.56 -4.81
C PRO A 103 19.17 11.99 -4.92
N ALA A 104 19.50 12.43 -6.15
CA ALA A 104 19.99 13.78 -6.40
C ALA A 104 18.96 14.86 -6.03
N TRP A 105 17.67 14.59 -6.22
CA TRP A 105 16.60 15.49 -5.80
C TRP A 105 16.52 15.61 -4.26
N LEU A 106 16.65 14.51 -3.52
CA LEU A 106 16.67 14.51 -2.05
C LEU A 106 17.89 15.26 -1.50
N GLU A 107 19.07 15.06 -2.11
CA GLU A 107 20.30 15.78 -1.76
C GLU A 107 20.16 17.28 -2.00
N ALA A 108 19.59 17.68 -3.13
CA ALA A 108 19.30 19.08 -3.43
C ALA A 108 18.33 19.72 -2.42
N ASN A 109 17.50 18.91 -1.76
CA ASN A 109 16.57 19.32 -0.71
C ASN A 109 17.12 19.08 0.71
N GLY A 110 18.43 18.90 0.87
CA GLY A 110 19.13 18.96 2.16
C GLY A 110 19.21 17.63 2.92
N LEU A 111 18.88 16.50 2.28
CA LEU A 111 19.07 15.18 2.88
C LEU A 111 20.42 14.57 2.51
N ASN A 112 20.99 13.80 3.42
CA ASN A 112 22.12 12.92 3.14
C ASN A 112 21.58 11.51 2.85
N VAL A 113 21.80 10.99 1.65
CA VAL A 113 21.24 9.70 1.21
C VAL A 113 22.31 8.78 0.62
N ASP A 114 22.08 7.47 0.64
CA ASP A 114 22.94 6.46 -0.01
C ASP A 114 22.06 5.43 -0.73
N GLU A 115 22.09 5.44 -2.06
CA GLU A 115 21.33 4.52 -2.91
C GLU A 115 22.06 3.18 -3.02
N VAL A 116 21.40 2.08 -2.62
CA VAL A 116 22.02 0.75 -2.54
C VAL A 116 21.64 -0.20 -3.67
N SER A 117 20.54 0.05 -4.40
CA SER A 117 19.99 -0.84 -5.41
C SER A 117 20.70 -0.76 -6.77
N HIS A 118 21.64 0.17 -6.98
CA HIS A 118 22.57 0.12 -8.12
C HIS A 118 23.31 -1.21 -8.23
N ALA A 119 23.51 -1.92 -7.10
CA ALA A 119 24.14 -3.24 -7.06
C ALA A 119 23.19 -4.40 -7.45
N ALA A 120 21.89 -4.15 -7.61
CA ALA A 120 20.93 -5.18 -7.96
C ALA A 120 21.17 -5.72 -9.37
N THR A 121 21.08 -7.04 -9.55
CA THR A 121 21.31 -7.66 -10.86
C THR A 121 20.20 -7.35 -11.87
N ALA A 122 18.99 -7.09 -11.38
CA ALA A 122 17.80 -6.78 -12.17
C ALA A 122 16.81 -5.98 -11.30
N LEU A 123 15.84 -5.33 -11.95
CA LEU A 123 14.75 -4.62 -11.30
C LEU A 123 13.96 -5.56 -10.36
N ASN A 124 13.61 -5.08 -9.16
CA ASN A 124 12.89 -5.83 -8.11
C ASN A 124 13.55 -7.15 -7.66
N ARG A 125 14.83 -7.39 -7.96
CA ARG A 125 15.49 -8.66 -7.60
C ARG A 125 16.45 -8.46 -6.44
N GLY A 126 16.11 -9.02 -5.27
CA GLY A 126 16.90 -8.86 -4.06
C GLY A 126 16.88 -7.43 -3.51
N CYS A 127 15.88 -6.64 -3.88
CA CYS A 127 15.78 -5.21 -3.58
C CYS A 127 14.33 -4.69 -3.70
N GLY A 128 14.13 -3.47 -3.22
CA GLY A 128 12.90 -2.70 -3.34
C GLY A 128 11.80 -3.06 -2.34
N ALA A 129 10.76 -2.23 -2.29
CA ALA A 129 9.64 -2.41 -1.36
C ALA A 129 8.87 -3.72 -1.59
N GLY A 130 8.91 -4.28 -2.81
CA GLY A 130 8.18 -5.50 -3.15
C GLY A 130 8.63 -6.76 -2.39
N GLU A 131 9.87 -6.80 -1.90
CA GLU A 131 10.41 -7.92 -1.12
C GLU A 131 10.35 -7.68 0.40
N LEU A 132 9.90 -6.49 0.83
CA LEU A 132 9.65 -6.19 2.24
C LEU A 132 8.19 -6.49 2.60
N SER A 133 7.98 -7.17 3.72
CA SER A 133 6.63 -7.51 4.20
C SER A 133 6.18 -6.53 5.30
N PRO A 134 4.94 -6.00 5.24
CA PRO A 134 4.39 -5.16 6.32
C PRO A 134 4.51 -5.82 7.69
N GLY A 135 4.85 -5.03 8.71
CA GLY A 135 5.04 -5.49 10.09
C GLY A 135 6.24 -6.40 10.35
N ARG A 136 7.07 -6.72 9.33
CA ARG A 136 8.24 -7.59 9.51
C ARG A 136 9.31 -6.90 10.34
N ARG A 137 9.96 -7.70 11.19
CA ARG A 137 11.06 -7.32 12.07
C ARG A 137 12.19 -8.31 11.87
N TRP A 138 13.41 -7.83 12.03
CA TRP A 138 14.61 -8.66 12.04
C TRP A 138 15.42 -8.33 13.28
N THR A 139 16.20 -9.27 13.75
CA THR A 139 17.39 -8.94 14.53
C THR A 139 18.47 -8.34 13.63
N TRP A 140 19.42 -7.59 14.20
CA TRP A 140 20.57 -7.07 13.44
C TRP A 140 21.35 -8.18 12.71
N SER A 141 21.47 -9.36 13.33
CA SER A 141 22.14 -10.52 12.74
C SER A 141 21.35 -11.08 11.55
N GLU A 142 20.03 -11.25 11.69
CA GLU A 142 19.18 -11.74 10.61
C GLU A 142 19.20 -10.77 9.43
N ALA A 143 19.02 -9.47 9.67
CA ALA A 143 19.05 -8.46 8.61
C ALA A 143 20.37 -8.48 7.81
N SER A 144 21.51 -8.68 8.48
CA SER A 144 22.81 -8.76 7.82
C SER A 144 23.01 -10.01 6.95
N GLY A 145 22.24 -11.07 7.23
CA GLY A 145 22.28 -12.34 6.51
C GLY A 145 21.21 -12.50 5.42
N GLU A 146 20.26 -11.57 5.33
CA GLU A 146 19.26 -11.55 4.25
C GLU A 146 19.94 -11.29 2.89
N ASP A 147 19.37 -11.83 1.81
CA ASP A 147 19.87 -11.55 0.45
C ASP A 147 19.49 -10.13 -0.02
N HIS A 148 18.49 -9.53 0.62
CA HIS A 148 17.97 -8.21 0.29
C HIS A 148 19.04 -7.11 0.49
N LEU A 149 19.35 -6.35 -0.56
CA LEU A 149 20.44 -5.38 -0.59
C LEU A 149 20.34 -4.33 0.52
N LEU A 150 19.15 -3.75 0.73
CA LEU A 150 18.92 -2.79 1.80
C LEU A 150 19.20 -3.36 3.20
N LEU A 151 18.69 -4.56 3.51
CA LEU A 151 18.84 -5.17 4.83
C LEU A 151 20.30 -5.49 5.15
N ARG A 152 21.09 -5.89 4.15
CA ARG A 152 22.55 -6.09 4.31
C ARG A 152 23.32 -4.81 4.60
N ARG A 153 22.75 -3.64 4.26
CA ARG A 153 23.39 -2.33 4.41
C ARG A 153 22.99 -1.60 5.68
N VAL A 154 21.83 -1.91 6.28
CA VAL A 154 21.47 -1.34 7.58
C VAL A 154 22.50 -1.71 8.65
N ARG A 155 22.68 -0.83 9.61
CA ARG A 155 23.62 -1.00 10.73
C ARG A 155 22.91 -0.67 12.04
N PRO A 156 23.34 -1.24 13.17
CA PRO A 156 22.84 -0.84 14.47
C PRO A 156 22.86 0.68 14.64
N ALA A 157 21.70 1.23 14.98
CA ALA A 157 21.49 2.64 15.23
C ALA A 157 20.66 2.80 16.51
N PRO A 158 20.64 3.99 17.12
CA PRO A 158 19.77 4.23 18.26
C PRO A 158 18.29 3.95 17.93
N GLU A 159 17.57 3.37 18.87
CA GLU A 159 16.14 3.08 18.71
C GLU A 159 15.34 4.33 18.29
N GLY A 160 14.42 4.14 17.35
CA GLY A 160 13.59 5.19 16.76
C GLY A 160 14.27 5.97 15.64
N THR A 161 15.52 5.66 15.26
CA THR A 161 16.18 6.27 14.09
C THR A 161 15.61 5.68 12.80
N LEU A 162 15.17 6.55 11.89
CA LEU A 162 14.82 6.15 10.52
C LEU A 162 16.09 5.74 9.77
N LEU A 163 16.13 4.49 9.31
CA LEU A 163 17.30 3.88 8.70
C LEU A 163 17.29 3.99 7.17
N ALA A 164 16.13 3.75 6.57
CA ALA A 164 16.03 3.54 5.14
C ALA A 164 14.63 3.78 4.58
N ALA A 165 14.57 4.00 3.26
CA ALA A 165 13.35 3.97 2.45
C ALA A 165 13.55 3.06 1.23
N ALA A 166 12.54 2.26 0.90
CA ALA A 166 12.51 1.40 -0.27
C ALA A 166 11.30 1.75 -1.14
N LEU A 167 11.53 1.89 -2.44
CA LEU A 167 10.49 1.97 -3.48
C LEU A 167 10.48 0.66 -4.26
N ASP A 168 9.39 0.34 -4.94
CA ASP A 168 9.36 -0.76 -5.91
C ASP A 168 9.67 -0.29 -7.35
N GLY A 169 9.72 -1.23 -8.29
CA GLY A 169 10.28 -1.00 -9.63
C GLY A 169 9.58 0.06 -10.46
N ASP A 170 8.25 0.17 -10.39
CA ASP A 170 7.49 1.27 -11.01
C ASP A 170 7.36 2.49 -10.09
N GLY A 171 7.64 2.33 -8.80
CA GLY A 171 7.82 3.42 -7.85
C GLY A 171 6.51 3.93 -7.24
N ASP A 172 5.45 3.13 -7.25
CA ASP A 172 4.15 3.51 -6.69
C ASP A 172 4.03 3.21 -5.18
N ARG A 173 4.89 2.33 -4.64
CA ARG A 173 4.97 1.99 -3.21
C ARG A 173 6.20 2.57 -2.53
N CYS A 174 6.07 2.88 -1.24
CA CYS A 174 7.17 3.18 -0.36
C CYS A 174 7.02 2.44 0.98
N LEU A 175 8.08 1.76 1.41
CA LEU A 175 8.21 1.20 2.76
C LEU A 175 9.48 1.73 3.41
N LEU A 176 9.49 1.87 4.72
CA LEU A 176 10.66 2.38 5.44
C LEU A 176 11.18 1.36 6.44
N LEU A 177 12.39 1.58 6.91
CA LEU A 177 12.97 0.82 8.03
C LEU A 177 13.28 1.76 9.18
N VAL A 178 12.88 1.38 10.38
CA VAL A 178 13.23 2.06 11.64
C VAL A 178 14.09 1.14 12.49
N ALA A 179 15.05 1.71 13.23
CA ALA A 179 15.81 0.97 14.22
C ALA A 179 14.96 0.69 15.47
N GLU A 180 14.89 -0.56 15.87
CA GLU A 180 14.41 -1.00 17.18
C GLU A 180 15.58 -1.57 18.00
N ALA A 181 15.32 -1.96 19.25
CA ALA A 181 16.35 -2.47 20.15
C ALA A 181 17.13 -3.66 19.54
N ASP A 182 16.41 -4.64 18.99
CA ASP A 182 17.01 -5.90 18.52
C ASP A 182 17.39 -5.89 17.04
N GLY A 183 16.86 -4.94 16.25
CA GLY A 183 17.12 -4.85 14.83
C GLY A 183 16.19 -3.89 14.08
N PRO A 184 16.22 -3.90 12.73
CA PRO A 184 15.34 -3.06 11.92
C PRO A 184 13.91 -3.62 11.89
N ALA A 185 12.94 -2.72 11.82
CA ALA A 185 11.53 -3.05 11.62
C ALA A 185 10.95 -2.26 10.44
N VAL A 186 10.03 -2.88 9.71
CA VAL A 186 9.29 -2.21 8.63
C VAL A 186 8.34 -1.16 9.23
N VAL A 187 8.40 0.04 8.68
CA VAL A 187 7.34 1.05 8.80
C VAL A 187 6.48 0.92 7.55
N ASP A 188 5.29 0.37 7.74
CA ASP A 188 4.37 0.05 6.66
C ASP A 188 3.45 1.23 6.31
N GLY A 189 2.63 1.06 5.27
CA GLY A 189 1.74 2.13 4.83
C GLY A 189 0.78 2.61 5.93
N ASP A 190 0.36 1.71 6.83
CA ASP A 190 -0.54 2.07 7.93
C ASP A 190 0.16 2.98 8.94
N ALA A 191 1.40 2.66 9.32
CA ALA A 191 2.22 3.50 10.20
C ALA A 191 2.58 4.85 9.57
N MET A 192 2.88 4.87 8.26
CA MET A 192 3.11 6.11 7.52
C MET A 192 1.86 7.00 7.50
N ALA A 193 0.69 6.45 7.15
CA ALA A 193 -0.56 7.18 7.10
C ALA A 193 -0.96 7.72 8.48
N LEU A 194 -0.77 6.93 9.55
CA LEU A 194 -0.98 7.41 10.91
C LEU A 194 -0.15 8.66 11.19
N ARG A 195 1.14 8.65 10.84
CA ARG A 195 2.01 9.82 11.05
C ARG A 195 1.52 11.03 10.25
N LEU A 196 1.14 10.85 8.99
CA LEU A 196 0.59 11.93 8.17
C LEU A 196 -0.63 12.57 8.85
N LEU A 197 -1.53 11.75 9.39
CA LEU A 197 -2.74 12.23 10.07
C LEU A 197 -2.43 12.89 11.43
N GLU A 198 -1.43 12.43 12.17
CA GLU A 198 -0.98 13.08 13.41
C GLU A 198 -0.33 14.46 13.15
N ALA A 199 0.36 14.61 12.02
CA ALA A 199 1.03 15.86 11.61
C ALA A 199 0.18 16.77 10.70
N ALA A 200 -1.02 16.32 10.32
CA ALA A 200 -1.88 16.98 9.36
C ALA A 200 -2.34 18.36 9.84
N ALA A 201 -2.42 19.31 8.90
CA ALA A 201 -2.97 20.63 9.13
C ALA A 201 -4.42 20.54 9.62
N THR A 202 -4.72 21.26 10.70
CA THR A 202 -6.03 21.23 11.37
C THR A 202 -6.95 22.38 10.94
N ASP A 203 -6.53 23.18 9.96
CA ASP A 203 -7.34 24.26 9.35
C ASP A 203 -8.34 23.74 8.29
N ARG A 204 -8.32 22.42 8.05
CA ARG A 204 -9.14 21.69 7.09
C ARG A 204 -9.54 20.33 7.66
N THR A 205 -10.59 19.75 7.10
CA THR A 205 -11.07 18.42 7.46
C THR A 205 -10.50 17.37 6.53
N TRP A 206 -10.03 16.27 7.09
CA TRP A 206 -9.40 15.18 6.38
C TRP A 206 -10.35 14.02 6.14
N THR A 207 -10.26 13.46 4.94
CA THR A 207 -10.94 12.20 4.57
C THR A 207 -9.89 11.10 4.38
N VAL A 208 -10.13 9.95 4.99
CA VAL A 208 -9.22 8.80 4.93
C VAL A 208 -9.92 7.65 4.21
N ALA A 209 -9.21 7.00 3.29
CA ALA A 209 -9.62 5.72 2.74
C ALA A 209 -8.55 4.67 3.07
N ALA A 210 -8.93 3.59 3.74
CA ALA A 210 -8.03 2.48 4.05
C ALA A 210 -8.55 1.21 3.37
N SER A 211 -7.67 0.37 2.85
CA SER A 211 -8.12 -0.89 2.27
C SER A 211 -8.58 -1.88 3.36
N ILE A 212 -9.30 -2.93 2.95
CA ILE A 212 -9.62 -4.06 3.83
C ILE A 212 -8.40 -4.85 4.34
N GLU A 213 -7.18 -4.51 3.89
CA GLU A 213 -5.93 -5.12 4.38
C GLU A 213 -5.19 -4.24 5.40
N SER A 214 -5.52 -2.95 5.46
CA SER A 214 -4.98 -2.03 6.46
C SER A 214 -5.32 -2.43 7.89
N ASP A 215 -4.45 -2.07 8.82
CA ASP A 215 -4.67 -2.23 10.26
C ASP A 215 -5.93 -1.45 10.71
N LEU A 216 -6.85 -2.12 11.40
CA LEU A 216 -8.07 -1.47 11.90
C LEU A 216 -7.76 -0.37 12.93
N ALA A 217 -6.65 -0.47 13.65
CA ALA A 217 -6.23 0.56 14.61
C ALA A 217 -5.96 1.90 13.91
N LEU A 218 -5.47 1.89 12.66
CA LEU A 218 -5.32 3.13 11.89
C LEU A 218 -6.69 3.80 11.72
N SER A 219 -7.68 3.06 11.23
CA SER A 219 -9.02 3.61 11.00
C SER A 219 -9.68 4.07 12.29
N SER A 220 -9.56 3.31 13.37
CA SER A 220 -10.15 3.68 14.67
C SER A 220 -9.49 4.92 15.27
N ARG A 221 -8.16 5.05 15.15
CA ARG A 221 -7.43 6.24 15.60
C ARG A 221 -7.74 7.46 14.74
N ALA A 222 -7.76 7.30 13.42
CA ALA A 222 -8.13 8.36 12.50
C ALA A 222 -9.55 8.88 12.79
N ALA A 223 -10.52 7.99 12.99
CA ALA A 223 -11.90 8.38 13.32
C ALA A 223 -12.03 9.11 14.67
N ALA A 224 -11.07 8.96 15.57
CA ALA A 224 -11.02 9.68 16.84
C ALA A 224 -10.32 11.05 16.76
N MET A 225 -9.68 11.38 15.63
CA MET A 225 -8.99 12.66 15.45
C MET A 225 -9.99 13.78 15.11
N PRO A 226 -10.00 14.92 15.82
CA PRO A 226 -10.98 16.00 15.60
C PRO A 226 -10.98 16.61 14.19
N HIS A 227 -9.83 16.58 13.50
CA HIS A 227 -9.67 17.10 12.14
C HIS A 227 -9.94 16.07 11.04
N VAL A 228 -10.30 14.83 11.38
CA VAL A 228 -10.71 13.80 10.42
C VAL A 228 -12.24 13.71 10.42
N CYS A 229 -12.87 13.98 9.28
CA CYS A 229 -14.33 13.97 9.17
C CYS A 229 -14.88 12.61 8.73
N GLU A 230 -14.11 11.84 7.98
CA GLU A 230 -14.58 10.60 7.40
C GLU A 230 -13.43 9.59 7.26
N VAL A 231 -13.73 8.33 7.60
CA VAL A 231 -12.85 7.18 7.40
C VAL A 231 -13.64 6.10 6.65
N MET A 232 -13.23 5.85 5.42
CA MET A 232 -13.82 4.85 4.53
C MET A 232 -12.96 3.59 4.49
N GLU A 233 -13.61 2.47 4.25
CA GLU A 233 -12.94 1.21 3.97
C GLU A 233 -13.21 0.78 2.52
N THR A 234 -12.15 0.43 1.78
CA THR A 234 -12.23 0.08 0.36
C THR A 234 -11.73 -1.34 0.10
N ALA A 235 -12.03 -1.86 -1.09
CA ALA A 235 -11.33 -3.03 -1.60
C ALA A 235 -9.82 -2.79 -1.76
N VAL A 236 -9.08 -3.87 -1.98
CA VAL A 236 -7.63 -3.82 -2.23
C VAL A 236 -7.37 -3.31 -3.64
N GLY A 237 -6.48 -2.35 -3.76
CA GLY A 237 -6.02 -1.71 -4.98
C GLY A 237 -6.13 -0.19 -4.89
N ASP A 238 -5.04 0.47 -5.28
CA ASP A 238 -4.90 1.91 -5.52
C ASP A 238 -6.14 2.56 -6.15
N ARG A 239 -6.69 1.94 -7.20
CA ARG A 239 -7.91 2.38 -7.89
C ARG A 239 -9.07 2.65 -6.94
N TRP A 240 -9.33 1.74 -6.00
CA TRP A 240 -10.51 1.82 -5.12
C TRP A 240 -10.34 2.92 -4.09
N LEU A 241 -9.11 3.12 -3.60
CA LEU A 241 -8.76 4.26 -2.76
C LEU A 241 -8.98 5.57 -3.52
N SER A 242 -8.43 5.70 -4.73
CA SER A 242 -8.56 6.92 -5.55
C SER A 242 -10.01 7.25 -5.89
N VAL A 243 -10.83 6.25 -6.24
CA VAL A 243 -12.26 6.45 -6.53
C VAL A 243 -13.02 6.90 -5.29
N ALA A 244 -12.84 6.22 -4.15
CA ALA A 244 -13.53 6.57 -2.91
C ALA A 244 -13.20 8.01 -2.47
N LEU A 245 -11.91 8.38 -2.49
CA LEU A 245 -11.46 9.71 -2.11
C LEU A 245 -11.91 10.80 -3.07
N ALA A 246 -11.89 10.54 -4.38
CA ALA A 246 -12.36 11.51 -5.38
C ALA A 246 -13.86 11.81 -5.23
N LEU A 247 -14.66 10.82 -4.84
CA LEU A 247 -16.08 11.01 -4.57
C LEU A 247 -16.33 11.77 -3.26
N ALA A 248 -15.50 11.54 -2.25
CA ALA A 248 -15.66 12.13 -0.93
C ALA A 248 -15.12 13.57 -0.80
N SER A 249 -14.09 13.93 -1.57
CA SER A 249 -13.46 15.25 -1.51
C SER A 249 -13.62 16.05 -2.81
N THR A 250 -14.38 17.14 -2.74
CA THR A 250 -14.55 18.11 -3.83
C THR A 250 -13.70 19.38 -3.64
N LEU A 251 -12.79 19.37 -2.66
CA LEU A 251 -11.95 20.54 -2.34
C LEU A 251 -10.97 20.89 -3.47
N PRO A 252 -10.70 22.20 -3.72
CA PRO A 252 -9.67 22.64 -4.66
C PRO A 252 -8.24 22.28 -4.27
N LEU A 253 -8.00 21.79 -3.06
CA LEU A 253 -6.78 21.11 -2.62
C LEU A 253 -7.27 19.99 -1.67
N PRO A 254 -7.39 18.74 -2.15
CA PRO A 254 -7.94 17.66 -1.35
C PRO A 254 -7.13 17.44 -0.08
N ALA A 255 -7.79 17.38 1.08
CA ALA A 255 -7.20 16.95 2.34
C ALA A 255 -7.52 15.47 2.54
N VAL A 256 -6.81 14.62 1.80
CA VAL A 256 -7.12 13.18 1.73
C VAL A 256 -5.88 12.33 1.90
N VAL A 257 -6.05 11.15 2.50
CA VAL A 257 -5.03 10.10 2.57
C VAL A 257 -5.69 8.77 2.21
N GLY A 258 -5.22 8.14 1.14
CA GLY A 258 -5.54 6.75 0.83
C GLY A 258 -4.37 5.85 1.21
N VAL A 259 -4.64 4.67 1.74
CA VAL A 259 -3.58 3.81 2.28
C VAL A 259 -3.88 2.32 2.09
N GLU A 260 -2.81 1.61 1.72
CA GLU A 260 -2.67 0.17 1.93
C GLU A 260 -1.45 -0.12 2.81
N ASP A 261 -1.51 -1.21 3.56
CA ASP A 261 -0.39 -1.67 4.37
C ASP A 261 0.88 -1.96 3.56
N SER A 262 0.72 -2.30 2.29
CA SER A 262 1.80 -2.58 1.32
C SER A 262 2.76 -1.40 1.07
N GLY A 263 2.48 -0.22 1.64
CA GLY A 263 3.27 1.00 1.44
C GLY A 263 2.75 1.87 0.30
N HIS A 264 1.60 1.52 -0.27
CA HIS A 264 0.94 2.31 -1.30
C HIS A 264 0.11 3.42 -0.65
N LEU A 265 0.58 4.67 -0.73
CA LEU A 265 -0.18 5.84 -0.29
C LEU A 265 -0.71 6.62 -1.48
N VAL A 266 -2.02 6.87 -1.47
CA VAL A 266 -2.69 7.73 -2.44
C VAL A 266 -2.79 9.14 -1.84
N LEU A 267 -2.01 10.05 -2.39
CA LEU A 267 -1.96 11.45 -1.98
C LEU A 267 -2.30 12.38 -3.16
N PRO A 268 -2.78 13.60 -2.91
CA PRO A 268 -3.08 14.56 -3.96
C PRO A 268 -1.86 14.92 -4.81
N SER A 269 -2.07 15.02 -6.11
CA SER A 269 -1.14 15.58 -7.09
C SER A 269 -1.90 16.55 -7.99
N ARG A 270 -1.29 17.67 -8.35
CA ARG A 270 -1.88 18.60 -9.32
C ARG A 270 -1.98 17.94 -10.70
N ASP A 271 -3.10 18.18 -11.34
CA ASP A 271 -3.35 17.92 -12.76
C ASP A 271 -3.78 19.22 -13.47
N ARG A 272 -3.79 19.26 -14.80
CA ARG A 272 -4.13 20.44 -15.61
C ARG A 272 -5.47 21.08 -15.23
N GLU A 273 -6.46 20.26 -14.89
CA GLU A 273 -7.83 20.72 -14.60
C GLU A 273 -8.23 20.53 -13.13
N GLY A 274 -7.31 20.09 -12.26
CA GLY A 274 -7.61 19.84 -10.86
C GLY A 274 -6.57 18.98 -10.16
N TRP A 275 -7.00 17.81 -9.68
CA TRP A 275 -6.18 16.90 -8.90
C TRP A 275 -6.31 15.46 -9.39
N SER A 276 -5.19 14.78 -9.43
CA SER A 276 -5.12 13.33 -9.50
C SER A 276 -4.85 12.75 -8.11
N LEU A 277 -5.36 11.54 -7.88
CA LEU A 277 -5.16 10.77 -6.66
C LEU A 277 -4.47 9.48 -7.09
N VAL A 278 -3.17 9.39 -6.86
CA VAL A 278 -2.32 8.29 -7.32
C VAL A 278 -1.31 7.88 -6.26
N GLY A 279 -0.95 6.60 -6.30
CA GLY A 279 0.22 6.08 -5.62
C GLY A 279 1.51 6.64 -6.18
N ASP A 280 2.41 7.03 -5.29
CA ASP A 280 3.74 7.51 -5.65
C ASP A 280 4.65 7.38 -4.43
N GLY A 281 5.61 6.46 -4.51
CA GLY A 281 6.53 6.18 -3.43
C GLY A 281 7.49 7.32 -3.13
N ALA A 282 7.89 8.11 -4.14
CA ALA A 282 8.79 9.24 -3.93
C ALA A 282 8.07 10.37 -3.19
N ALA A 283 6.85 10.70 -3.60
CA ALA A 283 6.02 11.68 -2.89
C ALA A 283 5.58 11.18 -1.51
N SER A 284 5.36 9.87 -1.35
CA SER A 284 5.08 9.26 -0.04
C SER A 284 6.23 9.49 0.94
N LEU A 285 7.47 9.24 0.50
CA LEU A 285 8.67 9.52 1.31
C LEU A 285 8.76 11.01 1.66
N VAL A 286 8.57 11.90 0.68
CA VAL A 286 8.58 13.35 0.93
C VAL A 286 7.51 13.75 1.95
N ALA A 287 6.29 13.24 1.80
CA ALA A 287 5.17 13.54 2.70
C ALA A 287 5.47 13.12 4.14
N VAL A 288 5.99 11.91 4.37
CA VAL A 288 6.28 11.44 5.73
C VAL A 288 7.46 12.18 6.36
N LEU A 289 8.46 12.57 5.59
CA LEU A 289 9.57 13.39 6.08
C LEU A 289 9.10 14.82 6.44
N LEU A 290 8.22 15.41 5.62
CA LEU A 290 7.54 16.67 5.92
C LEU A 290 6.62 16.57 7.13
N ALA A 291 6.00 15.41 7.34
CA ALA A 291 5.25 15.11 8.54
C ALA A 291 6.16 14.83 9.76
N GLY A 292 7.49 14.92 9.63
CA GLY A 292 8.43 14.76 10.75
C GLY A 292 8.75 13.31 11.13
N LEU A 293 8.41 12.32 10.30
CA LEU A 293 8.69 10.90 10.58
C LEU A 293 10.20 10.62 10.73
N GLY A 294 11.07 11.44 10.11
CA GLY A 294 12.51 11.29 10.25
C GLY A 294 13.09 11.85 11.56
N ARG A 295 12.26 12.44 12.46
CA ARG A 295 12.68 12.74 13.84
C ARG A 295 12.84 11.44 14.62
N LYS A 296 13.84 11.38 15.49
CA LYS A 296 14.09 10.17 16.28
C LYS A 296 12.89 9.86 17.19
N GLY A 297 12.35 8.64 17.08
CA GLY A 297 11.20 8.19 17.87
C GLY A 297 9.84 8.69 17.37
N ALA A 298 9.79 9.33 16.20
CA ALA A 298 8.54 9.78 15.57
C ALA A 298 7.69 8.63 15.01
N VAL A 299 8.31 7.49 14.70
CA VAL A 299 7.64 6.32 14.15
C VAL A 299 6.74 5.68 15.20
N ARG A 300 5.46 5.52 14.87
CA ARG A 300 4.49 4.79 15.67
C ARG A 300 3.74 3.82 14.78
N GLN A 301 3.68 2.56 15.20
CA GLN A 301 2.81 1.59 14.56
C GLN A 301 1.34 1.95 14.82
N ALA A 302 0.44 1.59 13.90
CA ALA A 302 -1.01 1.82 14.06
C ALA A 302 -1.52 1.23 15.39
N GLY A 303 -1.03 0.03 15.71
CA GLY A 303 -1.13 -0.59 17.03
C GLY A 303 -2.24 -1.62 17.16
N GLY A 304 -2.79 -2.12 16.05
CA GLY A 304 -3.73 -3.23 16.07
C GLY A 304 -3.04 -4.56 15.84
N TRP A 305 -3.85 -5.58 15.58
CA TRP A 305 -3.37 -6.91 15.23
C TRP A 305 -4.04 -7.36 13.93
N LYS A 306 -3.26 -7.96 13.03
CA LYS A 306 -3.75 -8.58 11.81
C LYS A 306 -2.97 -9.86 11.52
N ARG A 307 -3.66 -10.86 11.00
CA ARG A 307 -3.05 -12.12 10.53
C ARG A 307 -3.75 -12.62 9.29
N ARG A 308 -2.94 -13.13 8.36
CA ARG A 308 -3.38 -13.76 7.13
C ARG A 308 -2.91 -15.21 7.08
N THR A 309 -3.84 -16.12 6.84
CA THR A 309 -3.55 -17.52 6.51
C THR A 309 -4.13 -17.83 5.13
N SER A 310 -3.78 -18.98 4.57
CA SER A 310 -4.29 -19.38 3.26
C SER A 310 -4.52 -20.88 3.20
N ILE A 311 -5.62 -21.25 2.55
CA ILE A 311 -5.89 -22.61 2.11
C ILE A 311 -5.25 -22.75 0.72
N ALA A 312 -4.23 -23.58 0.64
CA ALA A 312 -3.49 -23.89 -0.58
C ALA A 312 -3.10 -25.38 -0.59
N PRO A 313 -3.32 -26.13 -1.68
CA PRO A 313 -4.07 -25.71 -2.87
C PRO A 313 -5.57 -25.51 -2.57
N SER A 314 -6.23 -24.64 -3.33
CA SER A 314 -7.67 -24.39 -3.24
C SER A 314 -8.34 -24.43 -4.63
N ASP A 315 -9.44 -25.17 -4.74
CA ASP A 315 -10.40 -25.08 -5.84
C ASP A 315 -11.24 -23.81 -5.69
N ARG A 316 -10.72 -22.73 -6.27
CA ARG A 316 -11.33 -21.39 -6.20
C ARG A 316 -12.76 -21.34 -6.74
N SER A 317 -13.17 -22.28 -7.60
CA SER A 317 -14.54 -22.31 -8.15
C SER A 317 -15.60 -22.59 -7.08
N ARG A 318 -15.21 -23.20 -5.95
CA ARG A 318 -16.12 -23.55 -4.86
C ARG A 318 -16.40 -22.38 -3.92
N TRP A 319 -15.55 -21.35 -3.90
CA TRP A 319 -15.73 -20.17 -3.06
C TRP A 319 -16.20 -18.97 -3.88
N THR A 320 -17.39 -18.46 -3.58
CA THR A 320 -18.03 -17.34 -4.29
C THR A 320 -18.26 -16.12 -3.39
N GLY A 321 -17.82 -16.15 -2.12
CA GLY A 321 -18.17 -15.14 -1.12
C GLY A 321 -19.60 -15.27 -0.56
N GLY A 322 -20.41 -16.20 -1.05
CA GLY A 322 -21.78 -16.45 -0.61
C GLY A 322 -22.13 -17.93 -0.52
N GLY A 323 -23.43 -18.22 -0.34
CA GLY A 323 -23.96 -19.58 -0.30
C GLY A 323 -23.59 -20.38 0.96
N PRO A 324 -23.70 -21.72 0.92
CA PRO A 324 -23.55 -22.57 2.11
C PRO A 324 -22.20 -22.46 2.81
N LEU A 325 -21.11 -22.22 2.05
CA LEU A 325 -19.78 -22.04 2.65
C LEU A 325 -19.67 -20.70 3.40
N ALA A 326 -20.28 -19.62 2.88
CA ALA A 326 -20.34 -18.37 3.59
C ALA A 326 -21.19 -18.48 4.87
N GLU A 327 -22.33 -19.16 4.81
CA GLU A 327 -23.17 -19.45 6.00
C GLU A 327 -22.42 -20.27 7.06
N ALA A 328 -21.60 -21.23 6.63
CA ALA A 328 -20.74 -22.00 7.53
C ALA A 328 -19.68 -21.12 8.21
N VAL A 329 -19.08 -20.16 7.48
CA VAL A 329 -18.17 -19.15 8.07
C VAL A 329 -18.89 -18.29 9.10
N LEU A 330 -20.10 -17.80 8.81
CA LEU A 330 -20.89 -17.01 9.77
C LEU A 330 -21.23 -17.82 11.02
N THR A 331 -21.53 -19.11 10.86
CA THR A 331 -21.75 -20.04 11.99
C THR A 331 -20.48 -20.20 12.83
N ALA A 332 -19.31 -20.33 12.20
CA ALA A 332 -18.02 -20.40 12.89
C ALA A 332 -17.70 -19.08 13.64
N VAL A 333 -18.02 -17.92 13.07
CA VAL A 333 -17.90 -16.62 13.75
C VAL A 333 -18.78 -16.60 15.01
N GLN A 334 -20.07 -16.93 14.89
CA GLN A 334 -21.00 -16.92 16.03
C GLN A 334 -20.60 -17.92 17.12
N ALA A 335 -20.07 -19.09 16.75
CA ALA A 335 -19.63 -20.10 17.70
C ALA A 335 -18.33 -19.71 18.43
N THR A 336 -17.39 -19.06 17.72
CA THR A 336 -16.08 -18.69 18.27
C THR A 336 -16.12 -17.38 19.05
N LEU A 337 -16.99 -16.46 18.63
CA LEU A 337 -17.17 -15.13 19.21
C LEU A 337 -18.65 -14.89 19.59
N PRO A 338 -19.22 -15.68 20.53
CA PRO A 338 -20.65 -15.60 20.87
C PRO A 338 -21.09 -14.26 21.45
N GLU A 339 -20.16 -13.48 22.01
CA GLU A 339 -20.41 -12.13 22.55
C GLU A 339 -20.17 -11.00 21.53
N ALA A 340 -19.85 -11.33 20.28
CA ALA A 340 -19.66 -10.33 19.25
C ALA A 340 -20.96 -9.51 19.05
N MET A 341 -20.81 -8.19 19.05
CA MET A 341 -21.91 -7.24 18.85
C MET A 341 -21.83 -6.59 17.48
N ASP A 342 -22.95 -6.04 17.01
CA ASP A 342 -23.06 -5.31 15.75
C ASP A 342 -22.46 -6.06 14.55
N VAL A 343 -22.59 -7.39 14.57
CA VAL A 343 -22.02 -8.25 13.53
C VAL A 343 -22.76 -8.03 12.23
N ARG A 344 -22.03 -7.55 11.23
CA ARG A 344 -22.48 -7.37 9.85
C ARG A 344 -21.62 -8.21 8.92
N SER A 345 -22.24 -8.75 7.88
CA SER A 345 -21.53 -9.49 6.84
C SER A 345 -21.99 -9.06 5.45
N GLY A 346 -21.07 -9.02 4.50
CA GLY A 346 -21.35 -8.70 3.10
C GLY A 346 -20.12 -8.82 2.22
N GLY A 347 -20.28 -8.52 0.93
CA GLY A 347 -19.15 -8.37 0.01
C GLY A 347 -18.78 -6.91 -0.20
N LEU A 348 -17.80 -6.67 -1.06
CA LEU A 348 -17.53 -5.38 -1.68
C LEU A 348 -17.73 -5.53 -3.19
N GLU A 349 -18.36 -4.57 -3.86
CA GLU A 349 -18.62 -4.61 -5.32
C GLU A 349 -17.34 -4.90 -6.12
N ALA A 350 -16.26 -4.30 -5.66
CA ALA A 350 -14.90 -4.44 -6.17
C ALA A 350 -14.24 -5.82 -5.97
N GLU A 351 -14.77 -6.65 -5.08
CA GLU A 351 -14.20 -7.93 -4.64
C GLU A 351 -15.30 -9.01 -4.69
N PRO A 352 -15.63 -9.54 -5.88
CA PRO A 352 -16.84 -10.35 -6.08
C PRO A 352 -16.85 -11.68 -5.31
N ASN A 353 -15.68 -12.15 -4.84
CA ASN A 353 -15.54 -13.38 -4.07
C ASN A 353 -15.21 -13.11 -2.59
N LEU A 354 -15.39 -11.89 -2.10
CA LEU A 354 -15.12 -11.54 -0.72
C LEU A 354 -16.36 -11.79 0.14
N LEU A 355 -16.17 -12.57 1.22
CA LEU A 355 -17.00 -12.44 2.41
C LEU A 355 -16.23 -11.59 3.43
N LEU A 356 -16.78 -10.44 3.78
CA LEU A 356 -16.30 -9.59 4.84
C LEU A 356 -17.29 -9.66 6.01
N VAL A 357 -16.80 -10.03 7.18
CA VAL A 357 -17.54 -10.02 8.44
C VAL A 357 -16.89 -8.98 9.34
N GLN A 358 -17.69 -8.11 9.95
CA GLN A 358 -17.22 -7.05 10.84
C GLN A 358 -18.13 -6.99 12.05
N GLY A 359 -17.57 -6.61 13.20
CA GLY A 359 -18.33 -6.42 14.42
C GLY A 359 -17.47 -5.86 15.54
N ARG A 360 -17.96 -5.95 16.76
CA ARG A 360 -17.28 -5.49 17.97
C ARG A 360 -17.13 -6.61 19.00
N LEU A 361 -16.01 -6.62 19.72
CA LEU A 361 -15.78 -7.39 20.92
C LEU A 361 -15.54 -6.40 22.07
N GLY A 362 -16.59 -6.11 22.85
CA GLY A 362 -16.58 -4.95 23.74
C GLY A 362 -16.50 -3.66 22.93
N GLU A 363 -15.48 -2.84 23.20
CA GLU A 363 -15.24 -1.59 22.45
C GLU A 363 -14.33 -1.76 21.23
N ALA A 364 -13.64 -2.89 21.12
CA ALA A 364 -12.70 -3.16 20.03
C ALA A 364 -13.44 -3.63 18.78
N ARG A 365 -13.02 -3.15 17.61
CA ARG A 365 -13.50 -3.60 16.31
C ARG A 365 -12.78 -4.88 15.91
N PHE A 366 -13.48 -5.76 15.21
CA PHE A 366 -12.85 -6.86 14.49
C PHE A 366 -13.36 -6.96 13.06
N SER A 367 -12.55 -7.56 12.20
CA SER A 367 -12.91 -7.89 10.83
C SER A 367 -12.30 -9.23 10.42
N LEU A 368 -13.10 -10.05 9.73
CA LEU A 368 -12.70 -11.29 9.07
C LEU A 368 -13.01 -11.16 7.57
N GLY A 369 -12.02 -11.41 6.72
CA GLY A 369 -12.16 -11.46 5.27
C GLY A 369 -11.81 -12.85 4.74
N VAL A 370 -12.65 -13.41 3.88
CA VAL A 370 -12.38 -14.64 3.13
C VAL A 370 -12.48 -14.34 1.64
N ARG A 371 -11.38 -14.52 0.90
CA ARG A 371 -11.34 -14.20 -0.54
C ARG A 371 -10.42 -15.12 -1.33
N ASN A 372 -10.74 -15.36 -2.59
CA ASN A 372 -9.83 -16.05 -3.51
C ASN A 372 -8.66 -15.14 -3.90
N SER A 373 -7.47 -15.72 -4.06
CA SER A 373 -6.35 -15.03 -4.73
C SER A 373 -6.63 -14.90 -6.22
N GLY A 374 -6.31 -13.74 -6.80
CA GLY A 374 -6.41 -13.50 -8.24
C GLY A 374 -5.36 -14.26 -9.06
N THR A 375 -4.15 -14.43 -8.51
CA THR A 375 -2.97 -14.96 -9.22
C THR A 375 -2.62 -16.40 -8.86
N GLN A 376 -2.97 -16.86 -7.66
CA GLN A 376 -2.61 -18.18 -7.16
C GLN A 376 -3.85 -19.02 -6.84
N ALA A 377 -3.74 -20.35 -6.94
CA ALA A 377 -4.79 -21.29 -6.55
C ALA A 377 -4.89 -21.43 -5.02
N LYS A 378 -5.21 -20.33 -4.35
CA LYS A 378 -5.36 -20.23 -2.89
C LYS A 378 -6.57 -19.38 -2.51
N THR A 379 -7.15 -19.69 -1.36
CA THR A 379 -8.18 -18.87 -0.70
C THR A 379 -7.58 -18.29 0.57
N SER A 380 -7.57 -16.97 0.68
CA SER A 380 -6.99 -16.22 1.79
C SER A 380 -8.01 -16.01 2.90
N LEU A 381 -7.59 -16.22 4.13
CA LEU A 381 -8.32 -15.90 5.35
C LEU A 381 -7.55 -14.79 6.06
N SER A 382 -8.19 -13.65 6.31
CA SER A 382 -7.57 -12.50 6.96
C SER A 382 -8.42 -12.09 8.16
N ALA A 383 -7.83 -12.01 9.34
CA ALA A 383 -8.49 -11.49 10.52
C ALA A 383 -7.71 -10.31 11.08
N ARG A 384 -8.41 -9.30 11.59
CA ARG A 384 -7.81 -8.10 12.17
C ARG A 384 -8.67 -7.50 13.26
N THR A 385 -8.04 -6.79 14.18
CA THR A 385 -8.66 -6.07 15.29
C THR A 385 -7.85 -4.84 15.65
N ASP A 386 -8.50 -3.80 16.16
CA ASP A 386 -7.82 -2.60 16.67
C ASP A 386 -7.32 -2.74 18.12
N ASP A 387 -7.59 -3.88 18.78
CA ASP A 387 -7.05 -4.23 20.09
C ASP A 387 -6.20 -5.51 20.02
N PRO A 388 -4.86 -5.39 20.09
CA PRO A 388 -3.96 -6.54 20.09
C PRO A 388 -4.22 -7.58 21.18
N ALA A 389 -4.85 -7.22 22.29
CA ALA A 389 -5.19 -8.17 23.36
C ALA A 389 -6.18 -9.25 22.88
N LEU A 390 -6.92 -8.98 21.80
CA LEU A 390 -7.87 -9.93 21.21
C LEU A 390 -7.22 -10.89 20.20
N ALA A 391 -5.91 -10.76 19.93
CA ALA A 391 -5.19 -11.63 18.99
C ALA A 391 -5.46 -13.13 19.19
N PRO A 392 -5.37 -13.72 20.40
CA PRO A 392 -5.61 -15.15 20.57
C PRO A 392 -7.02 -15.60 20.16
N ARG A 393 -8.01 -14.72 20.29
CA ARG A 393 -9.40 -15.00 19.92
C ARG A 393 -9.60 -14.97 18.41
N LEU A 394 -8.94 -14.04 17.74
CA LEU A 394 -9.00 -13.89 16.29
C LEU A 394 -8.19 -14.99 15.59
N GLU A 395 -7.12 -15.48 16.23
CA GLU A 395 -6.42 -16.69 15.79
C GLU A 395 -7.31 -17.93 15.88
N ALA A 396 -8.00 -18.12 17.02
CA ALA A 396 -8.97 -19.22 17.16
C ALA A 396 -10.09 -19.13 16.10
N LEU A 397 -10.53 -17.92 15.75
CA LEU A 397 -11.49 -17.70 14.67
C LEU A 397 -10.90 -18.12 13.31
N LEU A 398 -9.67 -17.73 12.99
CA LEU A 398 -9.01 -18.14 11.76
C LEU A 398 -8.89 -19.67 11.67
N ASP A 399 -8.52 -20.33 12.76
CA ASP A 399 -8.40 -21.80 12.81
C ASP A 399 -9.76 -22.49 12.63
N ALA A 400 -10.83 -21.96 13.23
CA ALA A 400 -12.19 -22.48 13.07
C ALA A 400 -12.71 -22.33 11.64
N VAL A 401 -12.45 -21.17 11.02
CA VAL A 401 -12.81 -20.89 9.62
C VAL A 401 -12.00 -21.77 8.66
N ASP A 402 -10.70 -21.94 8.92
CA ASP A 402 -9.83 -22.83 8.14
C ASP A 402 -10.33 -24.28 8.21
N ALA A 403 -10.62 -24.79 9.40
CA ALA A 403 -11.15 -26.15 9.59
C ALA A 403 -12.49 -26.37 8.88
N THR A 404 -13.32 -25.32 8.82
CA THR A 404 -14.62 -25.35 8.12
C THR A 404 -14.45 -25.39 6.61
N LEU A 405 -13.55 -24.57 6.06
CA LEU A 405 -13.43 -24.37 4.62
C LEU A 405 -12.44 -25.34 3.95
N ARG A 406 -11.35 -25.72 4.61
CA ARG A 406 -10.27 -26.51 4.02
C ARG A 406 -10.76 -27.84 3.41
N PRO A 407 -11.62 -28.64 4.06
CA PRO A 407 -12.13 -29.87 3.46
C PRO A 407 -12.98 -29.62 2.20
N ALA A 408 -13.70 -28.50 2.16
CA ALA A 408 -14.57 -28.15 1.04
C ALA A 408 -13.78 -27.53 -0.13
N LEU A 409 -12.71 -26.80 0.14
CA LEU A 409 -11.94 -26.07 -0.87
C LEU A 409 -10.73 -26.83 -1.39
N THR A 410 -10.19 -27.81 -0.67
CA THR A 410 -9.04 -28.57 -1.17
C THR A 410 -9.48 -29.45 -2.36
N PRO A 411 -8.75 -29.45 -3.49
CA PRO A 411 -9.00 -30.36 -4.60
C PRO A 411 -8.96 -31.83 -4.13
N SER A 412 -9.87 -32.64 -4.67
CA SER A 412 -9.98 -34.07 -4.35
C SER A 412 -8.88 -34.92 -4.99
#